data_AF-A0A497SCW1-F1
#
_entry.id   AF-A0A497SCW1-F1
#
_cell.length_a   1.000
_cell.length_b   1.000
_cell.length_c   1.000
_cell.angle_alpha   90.00
_cell.angle_beta   90.00
_cell.angle_gamma   90.00
#
_symmetry.space_group_name_H-M   'P 1'
#
loop_
_entity.id
_entity.type
_entity.pdbx_description
1 polymer ?
#
loop_
_entity_poly.entity_id
_entity_poly.type
_entity_poly.pdbx_seq_one_letter_code
_entity_poly.pdbx_strand_id
1 'polypeptide(L)'
;MKYEEILVRYGEIFLKSEFVRRIYEKKLIQNIKSVLKKAGIEFEVYRDRGRIFIRTDKIQKACKLLTQVFGIVSVSPCIHLKTSEKSEIVEFFRENYKNFVKPKQTFAVEVK
;
A
#
# COMPACT_ATOMS: atom_id res chain seq x y z
N MET A 1 7.64 11.19 -10.50
CA MET A 1 7.93 10.05 -9.61
C MET A 1 6.95 8.92 -9.91
N LYS A 2 7.43 7.69 -10.10
CA LYS A 2 6.56 6.53 -10.41
C LYS A 2 6.37 5.70 -9.15
N TYR A 3 5.12 5.42 -8.80
CA TYR A 3 4.80 4.45 -7.77
C TYR A 3 4.81 3.06 -8.39
N GLU A 4 5.37 2.09 -7.67
CA GLU A 4 5.54 0.71 -8.15
C GLU A 4 4.58 -0.24 -7.44
N GLU A 5 4.15 0.15 -6.23
CA GLU A 5 3.37 -0.67 -5.34
C GLU A 5 2.25 0.13 -4.67
N ILE A 6 1.27 -0.62 -4.15
CA ILE A 6 0.20 -0.12 -3.32
C ILE A 6 0.24 -0.85 -1.99
N LEU A 7 0.39 -0.10 -0.91
CA LEU A 7 0.21 -0.59 0.46
C LEU A 7 -1.27 -0.52 0.84
N VAL A 8 -1.84 -1.68 1.17
CA VAL A 8 -3.20 -1.83 1.67
C VAL A 8 -3.17 -2.11 3.17
N ARG A 9 -3.78 -1.21 3.95
CA ARG A 9 -3.98 -1.36 5.40
C ARG A 9 -5.43 -1.75 5.66
N TYR A 10 -5.63 -2.72 6.53
CA TYR A 10 -6.95 -3.25 6.89
C TYR A 10 -7.15 -3.23 8.40
N GLY A 11 -8.42 -3.12 8.81
CA GLY A 11 -8.82 -2.91 10.19
C GLY A 11 -8.94 -4.22 10.97
N GLU A 12 -8.84 -4.11 12.30
CA GLU A 12 -9.14 -5.18 13.28
C GLU A 12 -8.28 -6.44 13.21
N ILE A 13 -6.97 -6.27 13.29
CA ILE A 13 -6.04 -7.39 13.44
C ILE A 13 -5.90 -7.82 14.92
N PHE A 14 -5.87 -6.86 15.85
CA PHE A 14 -5.47 -7.13 17.24
C PHE A 14 -6.57 -7.73 18.14
N LEU A 15 -7.82 -7.79 17.68
CA LEU A 15 -8.95 -8.38 18.42
C LEU A 15 -9.24 -9.84 18.04
N LYS A 16 -8.48 -10.43 17.11
CA LYS A 16 -8.77 -11.74 16.53
C LYS A 16 -7.61 -12.70 16.80
N SER A 17 -7.93 -13.97 17.03
CA SER A 17 -6.90 -15.02 17.07
C SER A 17 -6.19 -15.11 15.72
N GLU A 18 -4.96 -15.64 15.69
CA GLU A 18 -4.18 -15.76 14.46
C GLU A 18 -4.94 -16.52 13.37
N PHE A 19 -5.67 -17.58 13.75
CA PHE A 19 -6.51 -18.36 12.84
C PHE A 19 -7.59 -17.50 12.17
N VAL A 20 -8.35 -16.73 12.96
CA VAL A 20 -9.41 -15.86 12.46
C VAL A 20 -8.83 -14.76 11.56
N ARG A 21 -7.68 -14.19 11.94
CA ARG A 21 -6.97 -13.21 11.13
C ARG A 21 -6.58 -13.77 9.75
N ARG A 22 -6.03 -14.99 9.69
CA ARG A 22 -5.65 -15.63 8.42
C ARG A 22 -6.87 -15.85 7.51
N ILE A 23 -8.01 -16.24 8.06
CA ILE A 23 -9.26 -16.38 7.30
C ILE A 23 -9.71 -15.03 6.74
N TYR A 24 -9.71 -14.00 7.59
CA TYR A 24 -10.08 -12.65 7.18
C TYR A 24 -9.19 -12.12 6.06
N GLU A 25 -7.86 -12.22 6.21
CA GLU A 25 -6.90 -11.79 5.19
C GLU A 25 -7.09 -12.54 3.87
N LYS A 26 -7.33 -13.85 3.92
CA LYS A 26 -7.61 -14.66 2.72
C LYS A 26 -8.84 -14.15 1.99
N LYS A 27 -9.92 -13.84 2.72
CA LYS A 27 -11.16 -13.30 2.14
C LYS A 27 -10.95 -11.90 1.57
N LEU A 28 -10.25 -11.04 2.29
CA LEU A 28 -9.92 -9.68 1.84
C LEU A 28 -9.10 -9.72 0.54
N ILE A 29 -8.06 -10.56 0.48
CA ILE A 29 -7.26 -10.74 -0.73
C ILE A 29 -8.11 -11.26 -1.89
N GLN A 30 -9.03 -12.20 -1.67
CA GLN A 30 -9.94 -12.66 -2.72
C GLN A 30 -10.83 -11.54 -3.26
N ASN A 31 -11.38 -10.69 -2.38
CA ASN A 31 -12.20 -9.54 -2.77
C ASN A 31 -11.39 -8.54 -3.60
N ILE A 32 -10.17 -8.21 -3.14
CA ILE A 32 -9.22 -7.35 -3.87
C ILE A 32 -8.96 -7.89 -5.27
N LYS A 33 -8.59 -9.18 -5.37
CA LYS A 33 -8.29 -9.83 -6.65
C LYS A 33 -9.50 -9.80 -7.58
N SER A 34 -10.71 -10.01 -7.05
CA SER A 34 -11.95 -9.99 -7.83
C SER A 34 -12.21 -8.61 -8.44
N VAL A 35 -12.10 -7.54 -7.66
CA VAL A 35 -12.31 -6.16 -8.12
C VAL A 35 -11.30 -5.77 -9.19
N LEU A 36 -10.01 -6.06 -8.97
CA LEU A 36 -8.96 -5.72 -9.94
C LEU A 36 -9.08 -6.53 -11.25
N LYS A 37 -9.42 -7.83 -11.16
CA LYS A 37 -9.68 -8.67 -12.34
C LYS A 37 -10.85 -8.15 -13.17
N LYS A 38 -11.99 -7.84 -12.52
CA LYS A 38 -13.16 -7.25 -13.20
C LYS A 38 -12.84 -5.95 -13.93
N ALA A 39 -11.87 -5.19 -13.44
CA ALA A 39 -11.44 -3.93 -14.05
C ALA A 39 -10.36 -4.09 -15.15
N GLY A 40 -9.95 -5.31 -15.49
CA GLY A 40 -8.90 -5.59 -16.48
C GLY A 40 -7.53 -5.05 -16.06
N ILE A 41 -7.22 -5.15 -14.76
CA ILE A 41 -5.94 -4.73 -14.19
C ILE A 41 -5.11 -5.98 -13.95
N GLU A 42 -3.91 -6.02 -14.53
CA GLU A 42 -2.89 -7.00 -14.16
C GLU A 42 -2.24 -6.58 -12.85
N PHE A 43 -2.03 -7.55 -11.97
CA PHE A 43 -1.49 -7.29 -10.64
C PHE A 43 -0.77 -8.52 -10.06
N GLU A 44 0.16 -8.24 -9.15
CA GLU A 44 0.69 -9.21 -8.19
C GLU A 44 0.23 -8.79 -6.78
N VAL A 45 -0.25 -9.74 -5.98
CA VAL A 45 -0.62 -9.48 -4.58
C VAL A 45 0.21 -10.37 -3.67
N TYR A 46 0.92 -9.76 -2.73
CA TYR A 46 1.68 -10.47 -1.71
C TYR A 46 1.43 -9.86 -0.32
N ARG A 47 1.90 -10.57 0.71
CA ARG A 47 1.80 -10.16 2.11
C ARG A 47 3.18 -10.04 2.69
N ASP A 48 3.40 -8.99 3.47
CA ASP A 48 4.61 -8.85 4.25
C ASP A 48 4.31 -8.15 5.58
N ARG A 49 4.89 -8.67 6.68
CA ARG A 49 4.72 -8.19 8.07
C ARG A 49 3.27 -7.79 8.44
N GLY A 50 2.28 -8.57 7.99
CA GLY A 50 0.88 -8.31 8.29
C GLY A 50 0.25 -7.14 7.51
N ARG A 51 0.86 -6.76 6.39
CA ARG A 51 0.35 -5.79 5.42
C ARG A 51 0.16 -6.49 4.08
N ILE A 52 -0.76 -5.97 3.27
CA ILE A 52 -0.99 -6.46 1.90
C ILE A 52 -0.37 -5.44 0.94
N PHE A 53 0.39 -5.94 -0.02
CA PHE A 53 0.99 -5.15 -1.09
C PHE A 53 0.46 -5.60 -2.44
N ILE A 54 0.34 -4.65 -3.36
CA ILE A 54 -0.14 -4.88 -4.72
C ILE A 54 0.78 -4.18 -5.70
N ARG A 55 1.40 -4.93 -6.61
CA ARG A 55 2.14 -4.39 -7.77
C ARG A 55 1.23 -4.33 -8.97
N THR A 56 1.24 -3.22 -9.68
CA THR A 56 0.51 -3.04 -10.93
C THR A 56 0.99 -1.77 -11.64
N ASP A 57 0.98 -1.75 -12.97
CA ASP A 57 1.24 -0.53 -13.73
C ASP A 57 0.09 0.48 -13.65
N LYS A 58 -1.11 0.06 -13.22
CA LYS A 58 -2.32 0.89 -13.16
C LYS A 58 -2.59 1.42 -11.74
N ILE A 59 -1.55 1.91 -11.04
CA ILE A 59 -1.60 2.30 -9.62
C ILE A 59 -2.80 3.19 -9.29
N GLN A 60 -2.98 4.31 -9.99
CA GLN A 60 -4.04 5.27 -9.66
C GLN A 60 -5.46 4.67 -9.82
N LYS A 61 -5.67 3.89 -10.89
CA LYS A 61 -6.95 3.22 -11.13
C LYS A 61 -7.20 2.15 -10.08
N ALA A 62 -6.18 1.34 -9.76
CA ALA A 62 -6.27 0.33 -8.72
C ALA A 62 -6.58 0.95 -7.36
N CYS A 63 -5.90 2.02 -6.94
CA CYS A 63 -6.19 2.73 -5.68
C CYS A 63 -7.66 3.15 -5.57
N LYS A 64 -8.23 3.77 -6.61
CA LYS A 64 -9.65 4.18 -6.62
C LYS A 64 -10.64 3.03 -6.50
N LEU A 65 -10.31 1.87 -7.05
CA LEU A 65 -11.15 0.67 -6.94
C LEU A 65 -11.02 0.03 -5.56
N LEU A 66 -9.79 -0.01 -5.02
CA LEU A 66 -9.52 -0.60 -3.71
C LEU A 66 -10.22 0.16 -2.58
N THR A 67 -10.41 1.47 -2.68
CA THR A 67 -11.17 2.24 -1.68
C THR A 67 -12.64 1.81 -1.54
N GLN A 68 -13.17 1.04 -2.51
CA GLN A 68 -14.54 0.50 -2.46
C GLN A 68 -14.60 -0.93 -1.86
N VAL A 69 -13.46 -1.54 -1.55
CA VAL A 69 -13.41 -2.89 -0.98
C VAL A 69 -13.55 -2.83 0.53
N PHE A 70 -14.67 -3.35 1.05
CA PHE A 70 -14.89 -3.45 2.49
C PHE A 70 -13.76 -4.21 3.20
N GLY A 71 -13.38 -3.71 4.38
CA GLY A 71 -12.27 -4.22 5.19
C GLY A 71 -10.94 -3.49 4.96
N ILE A 72 -10.80 -2.78 3.83
CA ILE A 72 -9.69 -1.86 3.64
C ILE A 72 -9.93 -0.58 4.44
N VAL A 73 -8.96 -0.20 5.27
CA VAL A 73 -8.96 1.05 6.05
C VAL A 73 -8.26 2.17 5.30
N SER A 74 -7.15 1.87 4.63
CA SER A 74 -6.47 2.84 3.78
C SER A 74 -5.67 2.17 2.68
N VAL A 75 -5.47 2.93 1.61
CA VAL A 75 -4.68 2.54 0.45
C VAL A 75 -3.65 3.64 0.22
N SER A 76 -2.37 3.27 0.11
CA SER A 76 -1.30 4.22 -0.17
C SER A 76 -0.47 3.75 -1.35
N PRO A 77 -0.38 4.51 -2.45
CA PRO A 77 0.66 4.25 -3.44
C PRO A 77 2.03 4.46 -2.78
N CYS A 78 2.96 3.53 -2.97
CA CYS A 78 4.25 3.52 -2.31
C CYS A 78 5.39 3.23 -3.28
N ILE A 79 6.59 3.57 -2.82
CA ILE A 79 7.86 3.30 -3.51
C ILE A 79 8.63 2.35 -2.62
N HIS A 80 9.09 1.25 -3.19
CA HIS A 80 9.83 0.23 -2.48
C HIS A 80 11.32 0.51 -2.63
N LEU A 81 11.96 0.98 -1.56
CA LEU A 81 13.42 1.13 -1.54
C LEU A 81 14.05 -0.23 -1.22
N LYS A 82 15.06 -0.63 -1.99
CA LYS A 82 15.80 -1.90 -1.79
C LYS A 82 16.82 -1.82 -0.64
N THR A 83 16.63 -0.89 0.28
CA THR A 83 17.55 -0.56 1.36
C THR A 83 16.78 -0.23 2.62
N SER A 84 17.37 -0.59 3.76
CA SER A 84 16.93 -0.15 5.09
C SER A 84 17.91 0.86 5.71
N GLU A 85 18.96 1.24 4.99
CA GLU A 85 19.99 2.14 5.50
C GLU A 85 19.46 3.57 5.61
N LYS A 86 19.57 4.15 6.80
CA LYS A 86 19.01 5.47 7.11
C LYS A 86 19.59 6.55 6.19
N SER A 87 20.89 6.52 5.93
CA SER A 87 21.58 7.49 5.07
C SER A 87 20.98 7.50 3.65
N GLU A 88 20.80 6.32 3.07
CA GLU A 88 20.23 6.16 1.73
C GLU A 88 18.76 6.61 1.66
N ILE A 89 17.96 6.28 2.68
CA ILE A 89 16.57 6.74 2.78
C ILE A 89 16.51 8.27 2.86
N VAL A 90 17.37 8.89 3.67
CA VAL A 90 17.44 10.35 3.80
C VAL A 90 17.85 11.00 2.48
N GLU A 91 18.83 10.43 1.78
CA GLU A 91 19.27 10.94 0.48
C GLU A 91 18.14 10.89 -0.54
N PHE A 92 17.44 9.75 -0.62
CA PHE A 92 16.28 9.60 -1.49
C PHE A 92 15.22 10.68 -1.24
N PHE A 93 14.90 10.96 0.03
CA PHE A 93 13.96 12.02 0.38
C PHE A 93 14.49 13.41 0.01
N ARG A 94 15.78 13.68 0.21
CA ARG A 94 16.42 14.96 -0.14
C ARG A 94 16.31 15.23 -1.64
N GLU A 95 16.63 14.25 -2.47
CA GLU A 95 16.57 14.36 -3.93
C GLU A 95 15.13 14.53 -4.45
N ASN A 96 14.16 13.89 -3.78
CA ASN A 96 12.78 13.85 -4.24
C ASN A 96 11.85 14.81 -3.49
N TYR A 97 12.35 15.61 -2.54
CA TYR A 97 11.55 16.44 -1.65
C TYR A 97 10.49 17.29 -2.36
N LYS A 98 10.88 17.95 -3.46
CA LYS A 98 10.01 18.84 -4.25
C LYS A 98 8.82 18.10 -4.91
N ASN A 99 8.93 16.78 -5.09
CA ASN A 99 7.85 15.94 -5.62
C ASN A 99 6.78 15.63 -4.55
N PHE A 100 7.13 15.72 -3.26
CA PHE A 100 6.25 15.38 -2.15
C PHE A 100 5.63 16.61 -1.49
N VAL A 101 6.43 17.68 -1.32
CA VAL A 101 6.03 18.89 -0.58
C VAL A 101 6.13 20.09 -1.51
N LYS A 102 5.00 20.75 -1.76
CA LYS A 102 4.94 21.97 -2.59
C LYS A 102 5.35 23.21 -1.78
N PRO A 103 5.74 24.32 -2.44
CA PRO A 103 6.03 25.56 -1.73
C PRO A 103 4.88 25.97 -0.80
N LYS A 104 5.22 26.42 0.42
CA LYS A 104 4.29 26.82 1.49
C LYS A 104 3.48 25.68 2.13
N GLN A 105 3.80 24.41 1.85
CA GLN A 105 3.21 23.28 2.59
C GLN A 105 4.06 22.91 3.80
N THR A 106 3.38 22.55 4.89
CA THR A 106 3.99 21.88 6.03
C THR A 106 3.95 20.37 5.83
N PHE A 107 4.87 19.65 6.45
CA PHE A 107 4.92 18.20 6.41
C PHE A 107 5.36 17.64 7.76
N ALA A 108 5.06 16.36 7.98
CA ALA A 108 5.56 15.57 9.10
C ALA A 108 6.01 14.21 8.57
N VAL A 109 6.92 13.56 9.29
CA VAL A 109 7.40 12.21 8.98
C VAL A 109 6.85 11.25 10.04
N GLU A 110 6.12 10.22 9.59
CA GLU A 110 5.63 9.14 10.46
C GLU A 110 6.37 7.84 10.10
N VAL A 111 7.00 7.21 11.08
CA VAL A 111 7.77 5.96 10.92
C VAL A 111 7.09 4.87 11.75
N LYS A 112 6.95 3.65 11.20
CA LYS A 112 6.29 2.50 11.81
C LYS A 112 7.13 1.23 11.74
#